data_AF-X1E3N3-F1
#
_entry.id   AF-X1E3N3-F1
#
_cell.length_a   1.000
_cell.length_b   1.000
_cell.length_c   1.000
_cell.angle_alpha   90.00
_cell.angle_beta   90.00
_cell.angle_gamma   90.00
#
_symmetry.space_group_name_H-M   'P 1'
#
loop_
_entity.id
_entity.type
_entity.pdbx_description
1 polymer ?
#
loop_
_entity_poly.entity_id
_entity_poly.type
_entity_poly.pdbx_seq_one_letter_code
_entity_poly.pdbx_strand_id
1 'polypeptide(L)'
;MKKLREIGVNLTEILSINLSWTFGIVFTSILGIFGAPLVAEEVDSGTILILVSKPINRYKIFLAKYIALFLYGILLSFNIIFLVGWIALIRYSGNISHFIGILPFLFSLFFYAILLTLIFTSITLAFSSIFKKSRNAALAVILIVVLSFLGFPYIKALLQVNYERF
;
A
#
# COMPACT_ATOMS: atom_id res chain seq x y z
N MET A 1 -24.64 -12.49 -24.12
CA MET A 1 -23.18 -12.41 -23.93
C MET A 1 -22.62 -10.98 -24.03
N LYS A 2 -22.97 -10.15 -25.03
CA LYS A 2 -22.49 -8.75 -25.13
C LYS A 2 -22.78 -7.88 -23.89
N LYS A 3 -24.02 -7.92 -23.38
CA LYS A 3 -24.45 -7.16 -22.20
C LYS A 3 -23.73 -7.57 -20.89
N LEU A 4 -23.34 -8.85 -20.77
CA LEU A 4 -22.56 -9.35 -19.62
C LEU A 4 -21.09 -8.90 -19.69
N ARG A 5 -20.56 -8.70 -20.91
CA ARG A 5 -19.20 -8.19 -21.14
C ARG A 5 -19.12 -6.69 -20.83
N GLU A 6 -20.12 -5.91 -21.23
CA GLU A 6 -20.21 -4.47 -20.93
C GLU A 6 -20.34 -4.18 -19.43
N ILE A 7 -21.11 -4.98 -18.69
CA ILE A 7 -21.22 -4.86 -17.23
C ILE A 7 -19.89 -5.26 -16.56
N GLY A 8 -19.24 -6.32 -17.05
CA GLY A 8 -17.93 -6.75 -16.56
C GLY A 8 -16.82 -5.71 -16.77
N VAL A 9 -16.78 -5.06 -17.94
CA VAL A 9 -15.80 -4.03 -18.28
C VAL A 9 -16.00 -2.77 -17.42
N ASN A 10 -17.24 -2.29 -17.28
CA ASN A 10 -17.54 -1.15 -16.40
C ASN A 10 -17.19 -1.45 -14.93
N LEU A 11 -17.41 -2.68 -14.46
CA LEU A 11 -17.02 -3.09 -13.11
C LEU A 11 -15.52 -3.05 -12.89
N THR A 12 -14.74 -3.55 -13.85
CA THR A 12 -13.27 -3.54 -13.74
C THR A 12 -12.69 -2.14 -13.75
N GLU A 13 -13.27 -1.21 -14.53
CA GLU A 13 -12.83 0.20 -14.57
C GLU A 13 -13.20 0.95 -13.28
N ILE A 14 -14.43 0.77 -12.78
CA ILE A 14 -14.84 1.39 -11.51
C ILE A 14 -13.99 0.86 -10.35
N LEU A 15 -13.70 -0.45 -10.35
CA LEU A 15 -12.85 -1.06 -9.33
C LEU A 15 -11.41 -0.59 -9.44
N SER A 16 -10.83 -0.51 -10.64
CA SER A 16 -9.44 -0.06 -10.82
C SER A 16 -9.25 1.37 -10.32
N ILE A 17 -10.14 2.29 -10.68
CA ILE A 17 -10.04 3.69 -10.26
C ILE A 17 -10.16 3.82 -8.73
N ASN A 18 -11.18 3.21 -8.13
CA ASN A 18 -11.42 3.32 -6.69
C ASN A 18 -10.36 2.61 -5.84
N LEU A 19 -9.90 1.42 -6.25
CA LEU A 19 -8.87 0.67 -5.53
C LEU A 19 -7.49 1.30 -5.68
N SER A 20 -7.11 1.73 -6.89
CA SER A 20 -5.78 2.30 -7.12
C SER A 20 -5.59 3.67 -6.46
N TRP A 21 -6.61 4.54 -6.49
CA TRP A 21 -6.48 5.89 -5.96
C TRP A 21 -6.87 6.00 -4.50
N THR A 22 -8.14 5.74 -4.18
CA THR A 22 -8.68 6.02 -2.84
C THR A 22 -8.14 5.03 -1.82
N PHE A 23 -8.17 3.73 -2.14
CA PHE A 23 -7.65 2.71 -1.24
C PHE A 23 -6.12 2.68 -1.22
N GLY A 24 -5.45 2.92 -2.36
CA GLY A 24 -3.98 2.96 -2.42
C GLY A 24 -3.36 4.00 -1.49
N ILE A 25 -3.88 5.23 -1.50
CA ILE A 25 -3.41 6.31 -0.62
C ILE A 25 -3.64 5.97 0.85
N VAL A 26 -4.85 5.54 1.21
CA VAL A 26 -5.21 5.23 2.59
C VAL A 26 -4.40 4.05 3.11
N PHE A 27 -4.28 2.97 2.32
CA PHE A 27 -3.51 1.78 2.66
C PHE A 27 -2.03 2.10 2.92
N THR A 28 -1.38 2.82 2.01
CA THR A 28 0.04 3.17 2.15
C THR A 28 0.28 4.15 3.30
N SER A 29 -0.66 5.05 3.56
CA SER A 29 -0.62 5.95 4.73
C SER A 29 -0.72 5.17 6.04
N ILE A 30 -1.64 4.19 6.13
CA ILE A 30 -1.78 3.30 7.28
C ILE A 30 -0.48 2.54 7.53
N LEU A 31 0.12 1.95 6.48
CA LEU A 31 1.42 1.29 6.59
C LEU A 31 2.52 2.21 7.12
N GLY A 32 2.54 3.48 6.68
CA GLY A 32 3.47 4.48 7.17
C GLY A 32 3.26 4.81 8.65
N ILE A 33 2.02 5.01 9.07
CA ILE A 33 1.66 5.36 10.46
C ILE A 33 1.97 4.23 11.43
N PHE A 34 1.67 2.98 11.07
CA PHE A 34 1.95 1.83 11.93
C PHE A 34 3.41 1.36 11.83
N GLY A 35 4.08 1.60 10.71
CA GLY A 35 5.47 1.20 10.50
C GLY A 35 6.50 2.19 11.06
N ALA A 36 6.22 3.49 11.01
CA ALA A 36 7.15 4.53 11.46
C ALA A 36 7.53 4.47 12.96
N PRO A 37 6.64 4.09 13.89
CA PRO A 37 7.00 3.94 15.30
C PRO A 37 7.91 2.74 15.58
N LEU A 38 7.90 1.70 14.73
CA LEU A 38 8.58 0.43 15.02
C LEU A 38 10.07 0.57 15.35
N VAL A 39 10.79 1.52 14.75
CA VAL A 39 12.20 1.79 15.09
C VAL A 39 12.34 3.12 15.81
N ALA A 40 11.69 4.17 15.33
CA ALA A 40 11.82 5.51 15.89
C ALA A 40 11.35 5.61 17.36
N GLU A 41 10.30 4.90 17.76
CA GLU A 41 9.80 4.92 19.14
C GLU A 41 10.74 4.19 20.11
N GLU A 42 11.40 3.12 19.64
CA GLU A 42 12.39 2.43 20.45
C GLU A 42 13.68 3.22 20.63
N VAL A 43 14.03 4.04 19.64
CA VAL A 43 15.12 5.00 19.73
C VAL A 43 14.76 6.12 20.70
N ASP A 44 13.54 6.66 20.63
CA ASP A 44 13.07 7.75 21.49
C ASP A 44 12.92 7.31 22.97
N SER A 45 12.37 6.12 23.19
CA SER A 45 12.18 5.52 24.53
C SER A 45 13.46 4.92 25.13
N GLY A 46 14.55 4.84 24.37
CA GLY A 46 15.80 4.21 24.79
C GLY A 46 15.74 2.68 24.94
N THR A 47 14.60 2.06 24.64
CA THR A 47 14.41 0.59 24.72
C THR A 47 15.29 -0.16 23.73
N ILE A 48 15.77 0.50 22.67
CA ILE A 48 16.76 -0.06 21.76
C ILE A 48 18.04 -0.54 22.48
N LEU A 49 18.45 0.11 23.58
CA LEU A 49 19.63 -0.30 24.36
C LEU A 49 19.40 -1.65 25.07
N ILE A 50 18.16 -1.92 25.50
CA ILE A 50 17.75 -3.18 26.12
C ILE A 50 17.77 -4.32 25.09
N LEU A 51 17.40 -4.01 23.84
CA LEU A 51 17.43 -5.00 22.76
C LEU A 51 18.85 -5.31 22.29
N VAL A 52 19.74 -4.31 22.29
CA VAL A 52 21.15 -4.46 21.91
C VAL A 52 21.98 -5.17 22.98
N SER A 53 21.55 -5.15 24.25
CA SER A 53 22.25 -5.87 25.33
C SER A 53 22.05 -7.39 25.28
N LYS A 54 21.05 -7.88 24.54
CA LYS A 54 20.89 -9.31 24.26
C LYS A 54 21.91 -9.76 23.20
N PRO A 55 22.39 -11.03 23.24
CA PRO A 55 23.33 -11.57 22.26
C PRO A 55 22.63 -11.87 20.91
N ILE A 56 21.92 -10.88 20.37
CA ILE A 56 21.19 -10.94 19.11
C ILE A 56 21.83 -9.92 18.18
N ASN A 57 22.17 -10.36 16.96
CA ASN A 57 22.73 -9.45 15.97
C ASN A 57 21.73 -8.35 15.59
N ARG A 58 22.21 -7.11 15.51
CA ARG A 58 21.40 -5.91 15.20
C ARG A 58 20.62 -6.04 13.88
N TYR A 59 21.23 -6.68 12.87
CA TYR A 59 20.57 -6.90 11.58
C TYR A 59 19.33 -7.81 11.71
N LYS A 60 19.32 -8.78 12.63
CA LYS A 60 18.17 -9.68 12.83
C LYS A 60 16.98 -8.94 13.40
N ILE A 61 17.23 -7.98 14.32
CA ILE A 61 16.19 -7.15 14.92
C ILE A 61 15.53 -6.29 13.84
N PHE A 62 16.35 -5.63 13.01
CA PHE A 62 15.83 -4.80 11.93
C PHE A 62 15.08 -5.61 10.85
N LEU A 63 15.64 -6.74 10.42
CA LEU A 63 15.03 -7.61 9.42
C LEU A 63 13.72 -8.24 9.92
N ALA A 64 13.65 -8.64 11.20
CA ALA A 64 12.42 -9.17 11.78
C ALA A 64 11.28 -8.14 11.73
N LYS A 65 11.57 -6.87 12.02
CA LYS A 65 10.59 -5.77 11.92
C LYS A 65 10.16 -5.49 10.49
N TYR A 66 11.11 -5.51 9.56
CA TYR A 66 10.81 -5.40 8.14
C TYR A 66 9.85 -6.50 7.68
N ILE A 67 10.15 -7.75 8.00
CA ILE A 67 9.31 -8.90 7.64
C ILE A 67 7.94 -8.80 8.32
N ALA A 68 7.87 -8.42 9.60
CA ALA A 68 6.62 -8.25 10.31
C ALA A 68 5.72 -7.19 9.66
N LEU A 69 6.27 -6.01 9.33
CA LEU A 69 5.53 -4.95 8.67
C LEU A 69 5.11 -5.33 7.25
N PHE A 70 5.98 -6.05 6.52
CA PHE A 70 5.68 -6.54 5.18
C PHE A 70 4.57 -7.58 5.18
N LEU A 71 4.62 -8.57 6.08
CA LEU A 71 3.54 -9.56 6.25
C LEU A 71 2.24 -8.91 6.68
N TYR A 72 2.30 -7.92 7.58
CA TYR A 72 1.12 -7.13 7.96
C TYR A 72 0.49 -6.45 6.74
N GLY A 73 1.30 -5.81 5.89
CA GLY A 73 0.81 -5.17 4.65
C GLY A 73 0.23 -6.16 3.63
N ILE A 74 0.82 -7.35 3.48
CA ILE A 74 0.27 -8.41 2.62
C ILE A 74 -1.10 -8.86 3.12
N LEU A 75 -1.24 -9.15 4.41
CA LEU A 75 -2.51 -9.58 4.98
C LEU A 75 -3.58 -8.49 4.84
N LEU A 76 -3.22 -7.24 5.11
CA LEU A 76 -4.12 -6.11 5.02
C LEU A 76 -4.57 -5.88 3.58
N SER A 77 -3.64 -5.87 2.62
CA SER A 77 -3.97 -5.72 1.19
C SER A 77 -4.83 -6.86 0.65
N PHE A 78 -4.54 -8.10 1.05
CA PHE A 78 -5.39 -9.26 0.73
C PHE A 78 -6.82 -9.03 1.23
N ASN A 79 -6.99 -8.69 2.51
CA ASN A 79 -8.32 -8.48 3.08
C ASN A 79 -9.08 -7.36 2.37
N ILE A 80 -8.46 -6.21 2.09
CA ILE A 80 -9.13 -5.09 1.41
C ILE A 80 -9.59 -5.49 0.00
N ILE A 81 -8.69 -6.07 -0.80
CA ILE A 81 -8.99 -6.38 -2.21
C ILE A 81 -10.13 -7.39 -2.30
N PHE A 82 -10.11 -8.43 -1.47
CA PHE A 82 -11.15 -9.45 -1.47
C PHE A 82 -12.47 -8.93 -0.87
N LEU A 83 -12.44 -8.11 0.19
CA LEU A 83 -13.65 -7.48 0.73
C LEU A 83 -14.32 -6.56 -0.29
N VAL A 84 -13.55 -5.70 -0.96
CA VAL A 84 -14.07 -4.82 -2.00
C VAL A 84 -14.59 -5.62 -3.19
N GLY A 85 -13.91 -6.70 -3.58
CA GLY A 85 -14.39 -7.64 -4.60
C GLY A 85 -15.75 -8.25 -4.24
N TRP A 86 -15.94 -8.69 -3.00
CA TRP A 86 -17.22 -9.21 -2.50
C TRP A 86 -18.32 -8.15 -2.48
N ILE A 87 -18.02 -6.94 -2.01
CA ILE A 87 -18.98 -5.83 -2.01
C ILE A 87 -19.43 -5.49 -3.44
N ALA A 88 -18.50 -5.47 -4.39
CA ALA A 88 -18.80 -5.21 -5.79
C ALA A 88 -19.71 -6.29 -6.38
N LEU A 89 -19.48 -7.56 -6.04
CA LEU A 89 -20.35 -8.65 -6.47
C LEU A 89 -21.79 -8.48 -5.98
N ILE A 90 -21.95 -8.23 -4.67
CA ILE A 90 -23.28 -8.07 -4.05
C ILE A 90 -24.01 -6.88 -4.67
N ARG A 91 -23.30 -5.77 -4.93
CA ARG A 91 -23.92 -4.53 -5.41
C ARG A 91 -24.36 -4.58 -6.88
N TYR A 92 -23.60 -5.24 -7.74
CA TYR A 92 -23.77 -5.08 -9.20
C TYR A 92 -24.23 -6.32 -9.96
N SER A 93 -23.98 -7.53 -9.45
CA SER A 93 -24.30 -8.76 -10.18
C SER A 93 -25.18 -9.72 -9.40
N GLY A 94 -24.93 -9.89 -8.09
CA GLY A 94 -25.64 -10.87 -7.27
C GLY A 94 -25.40 -12.33 -7.68
N ASN A 95 -24.47 -12.61 -8.61
CA ASN A 95 -24.20 -13.95 -9.13
C ASN A 95 -22.73 -14.34 -8.96
N ILE A 96 -22.49 -15.50 -8.37
CA ILE A 96 -21.15 -16.06 -8.12
C ILE A 96 -20.34 -16.31 -9.40
N SER A 97 -21.00 -16.60 -10.53
CA SER A 97 -20.28 -16.80 -11.80
C SER A 97 -19.53 -15.56 -12.26
N HIS A 98 -20.06 -14.36 -11.96
CA HIS A 98 -19.38 -13.10 -12.23
C HIS A 98 -18.18 -12.88 -11.30
N PHE A 99 -18.19 -13.41 -10.08
CA PHE A 99 -17.02 -13.38 -9.18
C PHE A 99 -15.82 -14.06 -9.82
N ILE A 100 -16.06 -15.27 -10.33
CA ILE A 100 -15.02 -16.12 -10.89
C ILE A 100 -14.40 -15.43 -12.12
N GLY A 101 -15.21 -14.70 -12.90
CA GLY A 101 -14.74 -13.91 -14.02
C GLY A 101 -13.85 -12.71 -13.64
N ILE A 102 -14.04 -12.12 -12.45
CA ILE A 102 -13.26 -10.96 -11.97
C ILE A 102 -12.04 -11.42 -11.14
N LEU A 103 -11.98 -12.68 -10.72
CA LEU A 103 -10.89 -13.24 -9.91
C LEU A 103 -9.49 -12.98 -10.50
N PRO A 104 -9.22 -13.16 -11.81
CA PRO A 104 -7.92 -12.87 -12.39
C PRO A 104 -7.49 -11.40 -12.22
N PHE A 105 -8.47 -10.47 -12.28
CA PHE A 105 -8.24 -9.05 -12.07
C PHE A 105 -7.92 -8.75 -10.59
N LEU A 106 -8.61 -9.37 -9.64
CA LEU A 106 -8.30 -9.25 -8.21
C LEU A 106 -6.91 -9.78 -7.88
N PHE A 107 -6.50 -10.90 -8.48
CA PHE A 107 -5.14 -11.43 -8.32
C PHE A 107 -4.09 -10.48 -8.90
N SER A 108 -4.32 -9.91 -10.09
CA SER A 108 -3.42 -8.92 -10.68
C SER A 108 -3.25 -7.69 -9.78
N LEU A 109 -4.35 -7.18 -9.22
CA LEU A 109 -4.33 -6.10 -8.23
C LEU A 109 -3.57 -6.48 -6.96
N PHE A 110 -3.71 -7.72 -6.49
CA PHE A 110 -2.99 -8.20 -5.31
C PHE A 110 -1.48 -8.24 -5.53
N PHE A 111 -1.02 -8.72 -6.70
CA PHE A 111 0.41 -8.67 -7.06
C PHE A 111 0.94 -7.23 -7.11
N TYR A 112 0.15 -6.31 -7.68
CA TYR A 112 0.48 -4.89 -7.67
C TYR A 112 0.59 -4.33 -6.24
N ALA A 113 -0.33 -4.70 -5.35
CA ALA A 113 -0.31 -4.29 -3.95
C ALA A 113 0.90 -4.84 -3.18
N ILE A 114 1.35 -6.07 -3.47
CA ILE A 114 2.57 -6.64 -2.90
C ILE A 114 3.79 -5.79 -3.26
N LEU A 115 3.92 -5.39 -4.54
CA LEU A 115 5.02 -4.54 -5.00
C LEU A 115 5.00 -3.17 -4.31
N LEU A 116 3.83 -2.53 -4.21
CA LEU A 116 3.68 -1.28 -3.47
C LEU A 116 4.06 -1.45 -2.00
N THR A 117 3.61 -2.53 -1.36
CA THR A 117 3.92 -2.82 0.04
C THR A 117 5.43 -2.90 0.22
N LEU A 118 6.15 -3.66 -0.62
CA LEU A 118 7.61 -3.79 -0.57
C LEU A 118 8.33 -2.44 -0.63
N ILE A 119 7.91 -1.56 -1.55
CA ILE A 119 8.51 -0.23 -1.74
C ILE A 119 8.24 0.64 -0.51
N PHE A 120 6.98 0.76 -0.10
CA PHE A 120 6.60 1.65 1.00
C PHE A 120 7.07 1.14 2.36
N THR A 121 7.17 -0.17 2.60
CA THR A 121 7.76 -0.71 3.84
C THR A 121 9.24 -0.37 3.94
N SER A 122 9.97 -0.46 2.83
CA SER A 122 11.39 -0.09 2.75
C SER A 122 11.58 1.40 3.05
N ILE A 123 10.77 2.26 2.42
CA ILE A 123 10.78 3.71 2.65
C ILE A 123 10.43 4.04 4.10
N THR A 124 9.38 3.43 4.64
CA THR A 124 8.91 3.67 6.01
C THR A 124 9.98 3.33 7.04
N LEU A 125 10.63 2.18 6.89
CA LEU A 125 11.71 1.78 7.79
C LEU A 125 12.98 2.61 7.63
N ALA A 126 13.30 3.06 6.41
CA ALA A 126 14.39 4.00 6.19
C ALA A 126 14.14 5.32 6.92
N PHE A 127 12.93 5.89 6.83
CA PHE A 127 12.61 7.11 7.58
C PHE A 127 12.53 6.87 9.09
N SER A 128 12.02 5.73 9.53
CA SER A 128 11.98 5.36 10.95
C SER A 128 13.37 5.27 11.57
N SER A 129 14.41 4.91 10.81
CA SER A 129 15.79 4.88 11.31
C SER A 129 16.50 6.24 11.24
N ILE A 130 16.12 7.11 10.31
CA ILE A 130 16.69 8.47 10.16
C ILE A 130 16.15 9.42 11.24
N PHE A 131 14.86 9.33 11.55
CA PHE A 131 14.22 10.24 12.50
C PHE A 131 14.26 9.70 13.93
N LYS A 132 14.72 10.54 14.86
CA LYS A 132 14.76 10.20 16.29
C LYS A 132 13.36 10.17 16.94
N LYS A 133 12.42 10.95 16.42
CA LYS A 133 11.04 11.03 16.93
C LYS A 133 10.07 10.32 16.00
N SER A 134 9.30 9.39 16.55
CA SER A 134 8.28 8.60 15.82
C SER A 134 7.29 9.47 15.04
N ARG A 135 6.82 10.58 15.64
CA ARG A 135 5.91 11.53 14.98
C ARG A 135 6.49 12.12 13.70
N ASN A 136 7.78 12.47 13.68
CA ASN A 136 8.42 13.06 12.51
C ASN A 136 8.62 12.03 11.40
N ALA A 137 8.95 10.80 11.77
CA ALA A 137 9.03 9.68 10.83
C ALA A 137 7.69 9.43 10.14
N ALA A 138 6.60 9.36 10.91
CA ALA A 138 5.26 9.13 10.37
C ALA A 138 4.83 10.26 9.41
N LEU A 139 5.06 11.52 9.80
CA LEU A 139 4.73 12.68 8.95
C LEU A 139 5.52 12.68 7.63
N ALA A 140 6.81 12.32 7.67
CA ALA A 140 7.63 12.24 6.47
C ALA A 140 7.12 11.16 5.49
N VAL A 141 6.72 10.00 6.02
CA VAL A 141 6.17 8.91 5.19
C VAL A 141 4.83 9.32 4.58
N ILE A 142 3.93 9.92 5.35
CA ILE A 142 2.64 10.41 4.84
C ILE A 142 2.86 11.44 3.74
N LEU A 143 3.78 12.39 3.94
CA LEU A 143 4.10 13.41 2.94
C LEU A 143 4.59 12.78 1.62
N ILE A 144 5.43 11.75 1.70
CA ILE A 144 5.90 11.02 0.52
C ILE A 144 4.80 10.23 -0.15
N VAL A 145 3.90 9.59 0.61
CA VAL A 145 2.72 8.92 0.06
C VAL A 145 1.86 9.91 -0.71
N VAL A 146 1.52 11.05 -0.10
CA VAL A 146 0.70 12.08 -0.73
C VAL A 146 1.36 12.63 -1.99
N LEU A 147 2.66 12.92 -1.95
CA LEU A 147 3.40 13.38 -3.13
C LEU A 147 3.48 12.31 -4.23
N SER A 148 3.62 11.03 -3.86
CA SER A 148 3.66 9.92 -4.83
C SER A 148 2.34 9.76 -5.57
N PHE A 149 1.22 9.84 -4.85
CA PHE A 149 -0.10 9.62 -5.46
C PHE A 149 -0.70 10.86 -6.12
N LEU A 150 -0.42 12.07 -5.61
CA LEU A 150 -0.93 13.32 -6.20
C LEU A 150 0.04 13.96 -7.18
N GLY A 151 1.35 13.91 -6.90
CA GLY A 151 2.37 14.58 -7.70
C GLY A 151 2.66 13.88 -9.03
N PHE A 152 2.76 12.54 -9.02
CA PHE A 152 3.12 11.78 -10.21
C PHE A 152 2.10 11.92 -11.38
N PRO A 153 0.79 11.88 -11.14
CA PRO A 153 -0.22 12.15 -12.18
C PRO A 153 -0.15 13.56 -12.73
N TYR A 154 0.11 14.56 -11.87
CA TYR A 154 0.28 15.95 -12.30
C TYR A 154 1.52 16.15 -13.18
N ILE A 155 2.64 15.54 -12.80
CA ILE A 155 3.88 15.58 -13.60
C ILE A 155 3.65 14.90 -14.94
N LYS A 156 2.97 13.73 -14.96
CA LYS A 156 2.61 13.05 -16.20
C LYS A 156 1.74 13.92 -17.12
N ALA A 157 0.72 14.59 -16.56
CA ALA A 157 -0.16 15.46 -17.33
C ALA A 157 0.61 16.66 -17.93
N LEU A 158 1.49 17.30 -17.17
CA LEU A 158 2.34 18.39 -17.67
C LEU A 158 3.29 17.93 -18.78
N LEU A 159 3.87 16.73 -18.66
CA LEU A 159 4.76 16.17 -19.68
C LEU A 159 4.01 15.79 -20.96
N GLN A 160 2.79 15.25 -20.87
CA GLN A 160 1.97 14.92 -22.04
C GLN A 160 1.57 16.16 -22.84
N VAL A 161 1.19 17.26 -22.17
CA VAL A 161 0.85 18.53 -22.83
C VAL A 161 2.04 19.08 -23.64
N ASN A 162 3.27 18.85 -23.18
CA ASN A 162 4.46 19.29 -23.90
C ASN A 162 4.81 18.34 -25.06
N TYR A 163 4.50 17.05 -24.96
CA TYR A 163 4.74 16.09 -26.02
C TYR A 163 3.82 16.31 -27.23
N GLU A 164 2.55 16.69 -27.01
CA GLU A 164 1.59 16.99 -28.09
C GLU A 164 1.86 18.31 -28.83
N ARG A 165 2.83 19.11 -28.35
CA ARG A 165 3.23 20.39 -28.97
C ARG A 165 4.44 20.28 -29.91
N PHE A 166 5.06 19.10 -30.01
CA PHE A 166 6.12 18.79 -30.97
C PHE A 166 5.64 17.74 -31.98
#